data_AF-A0A3Q1BJD4-F1
#
_entry.id   AF-A0A3Q1BJD4-F1
#
_cell.length_a   1.000
_cell.length_b   1.000
_cell.length_c   1.000
_cell.angle_alpha   90.00
_cell.angle_beta   90.00
_cell.angle_gamma   90.00
#
_symmetry.space_group_name_H-M   'P 1'
#
loop_
_entity.id
_entity.type
_entity.pdbx_description
1 polymer ?
#
loop_
_entity_poly.entity_id
_entity_poly.type
_entity_poly.pdbx_seq_one_letter_code
_entity_poly.pdbx_strand_id
1 'polypeptide(L)'
;MQEAVGDTLEELWISYNFIEKLKGIQCMKNLKVLYMSNNLVKDWGEFVRLADLPCLADLVFVGNPLEEKHSAEGTWMDEACKRLPNLKKLDGKGEENTD
;
A
#
# COMPACT_ATOMS: atom_id res chain seq x y z
N MET A 1 10.65 -27.88 -1.01
CA MET A 1 10.76 -26.66 -1.81
C MET A 1 9.63 -25.75 -1.38
N GLN A 2 9.93 -24.74 -0.57
CA GLN A 2 9.01 -23.63 -0.36
C GLN A 2 9.36 -22.65 -1.47
N GLU A 3 8.60 -22.64 -2.55
CA GLU A 3 8.75 -21.61 -3.59
C GLU A 3 8.41 -20.29 -2.94
N ALA A 4 9.43 -19.51 -2.57
CA ALA A 4 9.25 -18.18 -2.02
C ALA A 4 8.86 -17.25 -3.18
N VAL A 5 7.57 -17.24 -3.52
CA VAL A 5 7.01 -16.35 -4.56
C VAL A 5 7.24 -14.88 -4.22
N GLY A 6 7.61 -14.55 -2.97
CA GLY A 6 7.97 -13.19 -2.55
C GLY A 6 9.10 -12.57 -3.39
N ASP A 7 10.01 -13.37 -3.91
CA ASP A 7 11.11 -12.88 -4.75
C ASP A 7 10.70 -12.62 -6.21
N THR A 8 9.47 -12.96 -6.62
CA THR A 8 8.99 -12.77 -8.00
C THR A 8 7.66 -12.02 -8.09
N LEU A 9 6.95 -11.84 -6.97
CA LEU A 9 5.63 -11.21 -6.96
C LEU A 9 5.73 -9.71 -7.24
N GLU A 10 5.12 -9.27 -8.34
CA GLU A 10 5.10 -7.85 -8.74
C GLU A 10 3.75 -7.17 -8.47
N GLU A 11 2.65 -7.92 -8.49
CA GLU A 11 1.29 -7.40 -8.32
C GLU A 11 0.51 -8.25 -7.32
N LEU A 12 -0.19 -7.60 -6.40
CA LEU A 12 -0.96 -8.27 -5.36
C LEU A 12 -2.31 -7.58 -5.11
N TRP A 13 -3.39 -8.36 -5.26
CA TRP A 13 -4.75 -7.96 -4.92
C TRP A 13 -5.22 -8.69 -3.67
N ILE A 14 -5.41 -7.95 -2.58
CA ILE A 14 -5.82 -8.47 -1.27
C ILE A 14 -6.91 -7.60 -0.63
N SER A 15 -7.73 -6.93 -1.44
CA SER A 15 -8.89 -6.19 -0.94
C SER A 15 -9.90 -7.09 -0.21
N TYR A 16 -10.62 -6.54 0.77
CA TYR A 16 -11.67 -7.25 1.53
C TYR A 16 -11.19 -8.50 2.29
N ASN A 17 -10.00 -8.45 2.88
CA ASN A 17 -9.42 -9.59 3.62
C ASN A 17 -9.24 -9.36 5.13
N PHE A 18 -9.86 -8.31 5.69
CA PHE A 18 -9.78 -7.98 7.11
C PHE A 18 -8.35 -7.84 7.67
N ILE A 19 -7.40 -7.41 6.84
CA ILE A 19 -5.99 -7.28 7.22
C ILE A 19 -5.82 -6.08 8.15
N GLU A 20 -5.41 -6.32 9.40
CA GLU A 20 -5.08 -5.26 10.35
C GLU A 20 -3.59 -4.91 10.37
N LYS A 21 -2.73 -5.89 10.03
CA LYS A 21 -1.27 -5.80 10.21
C LYS A 21 -0.55 -6.22 8.94
N LEU A 22 0.49 -5.48 8.59
CA LEU A 22 1.32 -5.69 7.40
C LEU A 22 2.66 -6.37 7.74
N LYS A 23 2.66 -7.21 8.79
CA LYS A 23 3.83 -8.02 9.15
C LYS A 23 4.14 -9.00 8.02
N GLY A 24 5.39 -9.00 7.55
CA GLY A 24 5.85 -9.91 6.49
C GLY A 24 5.75 -9.30 5.09
N ILE A 25 5.14 -8.11 4.94
CA ILE A 25 5.04 -7.43 3.64
C ILE A 25 6.44 -7.22 3.02
N GLN A 26 7.44 -6.97 3.86
CA GLN A 26 8.82 -6.68 3.46
C GLN A 26 9.51 -7.82 2.69
N CYS A 27 8.95 -9.03 2.68
CA CYS A 27 9.46 -10.16 1.90
C CYS A 27 9.18 -10.01 0.39
N MET A 28 8.24 -9.17 -0.02
CA MET A 28 7.84 -8.99 -1.41
C MET A 28 8.61 -7.82 -2.05
N LYS A 29 9.93 -7.98 -2.20
CA LYS A 29 10.82 -6.88 -2.62
C LYS A 29 10.56 -6.37 -4.04
N ASN A 30 9.99 -7.21 -4.89
CA ASN A 30 9.66 -6.87 -6.27
C ASN A 30 8.22 -6.35 -6.46
N LEU A 31 7.46 -6.17 -5.37
CA LEU A 31 6.07 -5.72 -5.45
C LEU A 31 6.01 -4.27 -5.94
N LYS A 32 5.31 -4.06 -7.05
CA LYS A 32 5.08 -2.78 -7.73
C LYS A 32 3.66 -2.27 -7.53
N VAL A 33 2.69 -3.18 -7.53
CA VAL A 33 1.26 -2.87 -7.42
C VAL A 33 0.69 -3.59 -6.21
N LEU A 34 0.10 -2.84 -5.29
CA LEU A 34 -0.59 -3.38 -4.13
C LEU A 34 -1.99 -2.80 -4.01
N TYR A 35 -3.01 -3.61 -4.28
CA TYR A 35 -4.39 -3.22 -4.06
C TYR A 35 -4.91 -3.94 -2.82
N MET A 36 -5.14 -3.17 -1.77
CA MET A 36 -5.51 -3.66 -0.44
C MET A 36 -6.63 -2.83 0.18
N SER A 37 -7.55 -2.34 -0.65
CA SER A 37 -8.73 -1.61 -0.20
C SER A 37 -9.64 -2.43 0.70
N ASN A 38 -10.41 -1.75 1.55
CA ASN A 38 -11.38 -2.38 2.44
C ASN A 38 -10.75 -3.46 3.35
N ASN A 39 -9.60 -3.12 3.93
CA ASN A 39 -8.98 -3.88 5.01
C ASN A 39 -9.12 -3.10 6.33
N LEU A 40 -8.42 -3.52 7.38
CA LEU A 40 -8.61 -3.01 8.74
C LEU A 40 -7.37 -2.28 9.29
N VAL A 41 -6.50 -1.78 8.42
CA VAL A 41 -5.31 -1.04 8.86
C VAL A 41 -5.73 0.32 9.40
N LYS A 42 -5.38 0.60 10.66
CA LYS A 42 -5.93 1.73 11.43
C LYS A 42 -4.91 2.75 11.93
N ASP A 43 -3.62 2.49 11.78
CA ASP A 43 -2.57 3.36 12.28
C ASP A 43 -1.40 3.49 11.31
N TRP A 44 -0.71 4.62 11.40
CA TRP A 44 0.44 4.93 10.57
C TRP A 44 1.62 3.97 10.77
N GLY A 45 1.71 3.30 11.92
CA GLY A 45 2.80 2.36 12.22
C GLY A 45 2.79 1.14 11.31
N GLU A 46 1.60 0.64 10.97
CA GLU A 46 1.46 -0.42 9.97
C GLU A 46 1.63 0.12 8.54
N PHE A 47 1.12 1.31 8.24
CA PHE A 47 1.27 1.93 6.92
C PHE A 47 2.73 2.18 6.51
N VAL A 48 3.57 2.69 7.43
CA VAL A 48 4.98 2.98 7.12
C VAL A 48 5.80 1.73 6.79
N ARG A 49 5.33 0.52 7.11
CA ARG A 49 5.99 -0.73 6.67
C ARG A 49 6.02 -0.87 5.14
N LEU A 50 5.08 -0.23 4.44
CA LEU A 50 5.07 -0.21 2.98
C LEU A 50 6.29 0.53 2.40
N ALA A 51 6.94 1.40 3.18
CA ALA A 51 8.19 2.06 2.77
C ALA A 51 9.36 1.07 2.60
N ASP A 52 9.27 -0.13 3.18
CA ASP A 52 10.29 -1.19 3.03
C ASP A 52 10.18 -1.94 1.68
N LEU A 53 9.21 -1.56 0.83
CA LEU A 53 8.98 -2.09 -0.50
C LEU A 53 9.60 -1.16 -1.55
N PRO A 54 10.82 -1.45 -2.03
CA PRO A 54 11.58 -0.51 -2.86
C PRO A 54 10.96 -0.29 -4.25
N CYS A 55 10.14 -1.23 -4.73
CA CYS A 55 9.53 -1.19 -6.05
C CYS A 55 8.07 -0.71 -6.04
N LEU A 56 7.47 -0.48 -4.87
CA LEU A 56 6.05 -0.14 -4.76
C LEU A 56 5.77 1.22 -5.42
N ALA A 57 4.92 1.21 -6.45
CA ALA A 57 4.63 2.37 -7.28
C ALA A 57 3.13 2.69 -7.34
N ASP A 58 2.25 1.69 -7.32
CA ASP A 58 0.79 1.86 -7.32
C ASP A 58 0.17 1.20 -6.07
N LEU A 59 -0.52 2.00 -5.27
CA LEU A 59 -1.18 1.56 -4.04
C LEU A 59 -2.65 1.98 -4.05
N VAL A 60 -3.54 1.02 -3.79
CA VAL A 60 -4.94 1.29 -3.46
C VAL A 60 -5.21 0.85 -2.04
N PHE A 61 -5.52 1.83 -1.19
CA PHE A 61 -5.67 1.71 0.26
C PHE A 61 -7.04 2.20 0.77
N VAL A 62 -7.89 2.75 -0.11
CA VAL A 62 -9.26 3.20 0.19
C VAL A 62 -10.05 2.20 1.05
N GLY A 63 -10.80 2.70 2.04
CA GLY A 63 -11.68 1.89 2.89
C GLY A 63 -10.95 1.17 4.02
N ASN A 64 -9.68 1.53 4.27
CA ASN A 64 -9.01 1.17 5.53
C ASN A 64 -9.33 2.24 6.59
N PRO A 65 -9.53 1.89 7.88
CA PRO A 65 -9.86 2.86 8.93
C PRO A 65 -8.89 4.05 9.04
N LEU A 66 -7.60 3.82 8.76
CA LEU A 66 -6.61 4.89 8.70
C LEU A 66 -6.92 5.90 7.58
N GLU A 67 -7.21 5.40 6.39
CA GLU A 67 -7.52 6.22 5.23
C GLU A 67 -8.84 6.98 5.44
N GLU A 68 -9.92 6.30 5.84
CA GLU A 68 -11.22 6.95 6.05
C GLU A 68 -11.13 8.10 7.05
N LYS A 69 -10.40 7.89 8.15
CA LYS A 69 -10.17 8.92 9.16
C LYS A 69 -9.47 10.14 8.57
N HIS A 70 -8.36 9.95 7.86
CA HIS A 70 -7.57 11.06 7.33
C HIS A 70 -8.20 11.69 6.08
N SER A 71 -9.01 10.96 5.33
CA SER A 71 -9.84 11.49 4.25
C SER A 71 -10.95 12.39 4.79
N ALA A 72 -11.61 12.00 5.88
CA ALA A 72 -12.58 12.86 6.56
C ALA A 72 -11.96 14.15 7.14
N GLU A 73 -10.69 14.08 7.54
CA GLU A 73 -9.89 15.24 7.99
C GLU A 73 -9.27 16.04 6.82
N GLY A 74 -9.36 15.55 5.58
CA GLY A 74 -8.76 16.20 4.40
C GLY A 74 -7.22 16.13 4.33
N THR A 75 -6.59 15.26 5.13
CA THR A 75 -5.13 15.16 5.27
C THR A 75 -4.52 13.90 4.66
N TRP A 76 -5.35 12.98 4.15
CA TRP A 76 -4.91 11.65 3.70
C TRP A 76 -3.75 11.69 2.69
N MET A 77 -3.92 12.39 1.57
CA MET A 77 -2.93 12.42 0.49
C MET A 77 -1.60 13.00 0.96
N ASP A 78 -1.61 14.12 1.70
CA ASP A 78 -0.39 14.77 2.18
C ASP A 78 0.37 13.87 3.16
N GLU A 79 -0.33 13.27 4.12
CA GLU A 79 0.29 12.42 5.15
C GLU A 79 0.79 11.09 4.56
N ALA A 80 0.04 10.50 3.62
CA ALA A 80 0.42 9.25 2.96
C ALA A 80 1.65 9.45 2.05
N CYS A 81 1.64 10.47 1.18
CA CYS A 81 2.76 10.77 0.28
C CYS A 81 4.03 11.17 1.04
N LYS A 82 3.90 11.86 2.18
CA LYS A 82 5.05 12.16 3.05
C LYS A 82 5.73 10.90 3.60
N ARG A 83 4.97 9.83 3.81
CA ARG A 83 5.46 8.55 4.36
C ARG A 83 5.93 7.59 3.27
N LEU A 84 5.35 7.67 2.07
CA LEU A 84 5.70 6.88 0.90
C LEU A 84 6.15 7.80 -0.25
N PRO A 85 7.30 8.47 -0.14
CA PRO A 85 7.74 9.50 -1.09
C PRO A 85 8.05 8.97 -2.50
N ASN A 86 8.23 7.65 -2.66
CA ASN A 86 8.53 7.01 -3.93
C ASN A 86 7.29 6.47 -4.66
N LEU A 87 6.11 6.58 -4.04
CA LEU A 87 4.87 6.09 -4.62
C LEU A 87 4.46 6.99 -5.78
N LYS A 88 4.17 6.40 -6.95
CA LYS A 88 3.76 7.14 -8.15
C LYS A 88 2.27 7.40 -8.18
N LYS A 89 1.48 6.46 -7.65
CA LYS A 89 0.03 6.49 -7.67
C LYS A 89 -0.55 5.97 -6.36
N LEU A 90 -1.45 6.75 -5.79
CA LEU A 90 -2.17 6.46 -4.56
C LEU A 90 -3.67 6.63 -4.79
N ASP A 91 -4.44 5.57 -4.56
CA ASP A 91 -5.91 5.59 -4.63
C ASP A 91 -6.45 6.15 -5.95
N GLY A 92 -5.79 5.79 -7.05
CA GLY A 92 -6.14 6.26 -8.39
C GLY A 92 -5.67 7.68 -8.72
N LYS A 93 -4.98 8.38 -7.81
CA LYS A 93 -4.39 9.71 -8.04
C LYS A 93 -2.87 9.61 -8.18
N GLY A 94 -2.31 10.20 -9.22
CA GLY A 94 -0.87 10.18 -9.50
C GLY A 94 -0.57 10.34 -10.98
N GLU A 95 0.71 10.28 -11.34
CA GLU A 95 1.12 10.31 -12.75
C GLU A 95 0.64 9.02 -13.43
N GLU A 96 -0.29 9.17 -14.38
CA GLU A 96 -0.53 8.12 -15.37
C GLU A 96 0.75 7.98 -16.19
N ASN A 97 1.44 6.83 -16.08
CA ASN A 97 2.43 6.50 -17.09
C ASN A 97 1.66 6.33 -18.40
N THR A 98 1.56 7.41 -19.18
CA THR A 98 1.31 7.35 -20.61
C THR A 98 2.55 6.67 -21.20
N ASP A 99 2.45 5.36 -21.42
CA ASP A 99 3.33 4.65 -22.35
C ASP A 99 3.14 5.18 -23.79
#